data_AF-A0AAE3LER2-F1
#
_entry.id   AF-A0AAE3LER2-F1
#
_cell.length_a   1.000
_cell.length_b   1.000
_cell.length_c   1.000
_cell.angle_alpha   90.00
_cell.angle_beta   90.00
_cell.angle_gamma   90.00
#
_symmetry.space_group_name_H-M   'P 1'
#
loop_
_entity.id
_entity.type
_entity.pdbx_description
1 polymer ?
#
loop_
_entity_poly.entity_id
_entity_poly.type
_entity_poly.pdbx_seq_one_letter_code
_entity_poly.pdbx_strand_id
1 'polypeptide(L)'
;MTVAVVLTPPVALLVFLLVAIGIDRVGQRIADERTGEGEFRTAYACGEDALGERLQPKYRLYHVGIGFTIVHVAVLLVATMPLSWRGLSLGIPLLSVVGLSLVALLEADRRPVTRR
;
A
#
# COMPACT_ATOMS: atom_id res chain seq x y z
N MET A 1 10.60 25.47 19.37
CA MET A 1 9.72 25.11 18.23
C MET A 1 8.29 25.11 18.74
N THR A 2 7.35 25.73 18.04
CA THR A 2 5.93 25.70 18.45
C THR A 2 5.31 24.35 18.08
N VAL A 3 4.30 23.91 18.83
CA VAL A 3 3.59 22.63 18.59
C VAL A 3 3.06 22.53 17.15
N ALA A 4 2.66 23.66 16.57
CA ALA A 4 2.20 23.75 15.18
C ALA A 4 3.25 23.31 14.14
N VAL A 5 4.53 23.57 14.38
CA VAL A 5 5.61 23.18 13.43
C VAL A 5 5.82 21.67 13.45
N VAL A 6 5.76 21.05 14.62
CA VAL A 6 5.93 19.60 14.80
C VAL A 6 4.80 18.81 14.13
N LEU A 7 3.58 19.36 14.12
CA LEU A 7 2.39 18.75 13.49
C LEU A 7 2.32 18.91 11.98
N THR A 8 3.26 19.63 11.34
CA THR A 8 3.28 19.69 9.88
C THR A 8 3.65 18.31 9.30
N PRO A 9 2.98 17.82 8.24
CA PRO A 9 3.22 16.48 7.69
C PRO A 9 4.70 16.12 7.43
N PRO A 10 5.54 16.99 6.82
CA PRO A 10 6.94 16.63 6.58
C PRO A 10 7.75 16.52 7.88
N VAL A 11 7.49 17.37 8.87
CA VAL A 11 8.21 17.35 10.15
C VAL A 11 7.77 16.15 10.97
N ALA A 12 6.47 15.87 11.05
CA ALA A 12 5.94 14.69 11.72
C ALA A 12 6.51 13.40 11.13
N LEU A 13 6.54 13.29 9.79
CA LEU A 13 7.17 12.15 9.09
C LEU A 13 8.63 11.98 9.49
N LEU A 14 9.41 13.07 9.48
CA LEU A 14 10.82 13.02 9.83
C LEU A 14 11.03 12.57 11.28
N VAL A 15 10.20 13.03 12.22
CA VAL A 15 10.23 12.59 13.61
C VAL A 15 9.93 11.09 13.72
N PHE A 16 8.85 10.60 13.11
CA PHE A 16 8.50 9.18 13.15
C PHE A 16 9.56 8.31 12.45
N LEU A 17 10.16 8.79 11.37
CA LEU A 17 11.24 8.10 10.68
C LEU A 17 12.48 7.98 11.58
N LEU A 18 12.86 9.05 12.28
CA LEU A 18 13.97 9.02 13.24
C LEU A 18 13.68 8.05 14.39
N VAL A 19 12.44 8.02 14.89
CA VAL A 19 12.02 7.05 15.90
C VAL A 19 12.14 5.62 15.38
N ALA A 20 11.65 5.35 14.16
CA ALA A 20 11.73 4.03 13.54
C ALA A 20 13.20 3.57 13.34
N ILE A 21 14.07 4.47 12.87
CA ILE A 21 15.52 4.21 12.77
C ILE A 21 16.12 3.94 14.16
N GLY A 22 15.71 4.69 15.17
CA GLY A 22 16.15 4.47 16.56
C GLY A 22 15.77 3.08 17.05
N ILE A 23 14.52 2.67 16.84
CA ILE A 23 14.02 1.33 17.19
C ILE A 23 14.81 0.25 16.44
N ASP A 24 15.02 0.40 15.13
CA ASP A 24 15.79 -0.55 14.32
C ASP A 24 17.22 -0.70 14.83
N ARG A 25 17.91 0.41 15.12
CA ARG A 25 19.28 0.37 15.65
C ARG A 25 19.38 -0.21 17.04
N VAL A 26 18.41 0.08 17.91
CA VAL A 26 18.34 -0.53 19.24
C VAL A 26 18.04 -2.03 19.10
N GLY A 27 17.11 -2.40 18.21
CA GLY A 27 16.78 -3.78 17.89
C GLY A 27 17.99 -4.56 17.41
N GLN A 28 18.78 -4.00 16.50
CA GLN A 28 20.03 -4.60 16.01
C GLN A 28 21.08 -4.78 17.11
N ARG A 29 21.14 -3.87 18.10
CA ARG A 29 22.08 -3.98 19.23
C ARG A 29 21.65 -5.00 20.29
N ILE A 30 20.35 -5.17 20.48
CA ILE A 30 19.78 -6.14 21.45
C ILE A 30 19.70 -7.52 20.82
N ALA A 31 19.48 -7.60 19.50
CA ALA A 31 19.43 -8.84 18.78
C ALA A 31 20.75 -9.60 18.96
N ASP A 32 20.62 -10.88 19.31
CA ASP A 32 21.76 -11.78 19.37
C ASP A 32 22.35 -11.93 17.96
N GLU A 33 23.68 -11.87 17.86
CA GLU A 33 24.38 -12.12 16.60
C GLU A 33 24.21 -13.59 16.26
N ARG A 34 23.13 -13.93 15.55
CA ARG A 34 23.04 -15.20 14.83
C ARG A 34 23.94 -15.14 13.60
N THR A 35 25.23 -14.97 13.84
CA THR A 35 26.33 -15.18 12.89
C THR A 35 26.48 -16.68 12.68
N GLY A 36 25.59 -17.25 11.86
CA GLY A 36 25.68 -18.64 11.42
C GLY A 36 25.37 -18.75 9.94
N GLU A 37 26.16 -19.57 9.25
CA GLU A 37 25.70 -20.22 8.01
C GLU A 37 24.70 -21.32 8.40
N GLY A 38 23.58 -21.44 7.67
CA GLY A 38 22.58 -22.48 7.92
C GLY A 38 21.13 -22.05 7.72
N GLU A 39 20.22 -22.99 8.05
CA GLU A 39 18.77 -22.94 7.80
C GLU A 39 18.06 -21.72 8.40
N PHE A 40 18.65 -21.05 9.40
CA PHE A 40 18.09 -19.83 10.00
C PHE A 40 18.07 -18.62 9.07
N ARG A 41 18.81 -18.65 7.95
CA ARG A 41 18.83 -17.59 6.93
C ARG A 41 18.06 -17.97 5.66
N THR A 42 17.52 -19.19 5.60
CA THR A 42 16.67 -19.64 4.50
C THR A 42 15.20 -19.41 4.84
N ALA A 43 14.36 -19.31 3.80
CA ALA A 43 12.92 -19.24 4.02
C ALA A 43 12.46 -20.50 4.78
N TYR A 44 11.57 -20.31 5.75
CA TYR A 44 11.00 -21.44 6.47
C TYR A 44 10.19 -22.32 5.51
N ALA A 45 10.62 -23.57 5.36
CA ALA A 45 10.01 -24.57 4.49
C ALA A 45 9.75 -25.89 5.23
N CYS A 46 9.37 -25.82 6.51
CA CYS A 46 9.07 -27.01 7.34
C CYS A 46 10.21 -28.05 7.41
N GLY A 47 11.48 -27.60 7.30
CA GLY A 47 12.65 -28.49 7.26
C GLY A 47 12.99 -29.06 5.88
N GLU A 48 12.26 -28.66 4.83
CA GLU A 48 12.55 -29.01 3.44
C GLU A 48 13.45 -27.94 2.79
N ASP A 49 14.19 -28.31 1.75
CA ASP A 49 14.93 -27.35 0.94
C ASP A 49 13.93 -26.44 0.22
N ALA A 50 13.97 -25.14 0.54
CA ALA A 50 13.14 -24.16 -0.14
C ALA A 50 13.42 -24.22 -1.65
N LEU A 51 12.43 -24.63 -2.44
CA LEU A 51 12.47 -24.60 -3.89
C LEU A 51 12.87 -23.19 -4.33
N GLY A 52 14.11 -23.03 -4.81
CA GLY A 52 14.66 -21.75 -5.28
C GLY A 52 13.94 -21.18 -6.51
N GLU A 53 12.90 -21.85 -6.98
CA GLU A 53 12.00 -21.33 -8.01
C GLU A 53 11.16 -20.21 -7.43
N ARG A 54 11.24 -19.05 -8.08
CA ARG A 54 10.31 -17.94 -7.83
C ARG A 54 8.90 -18.45 -8.08
N LEU A 55 8.18 -18.79 -7.01
CA LEU A 55 6.74 -19.05 -7.10
C LEU A 55 6.12 -17.83 -7.79
N GLN A 56 5.63 -18.01 -9.01
CA GLN A 56 4.87 -16.96 -9.68
C GLN A 56 3.55 -16.84 -8.92
N PRO A 57 3.33 -15.75 -8.17
CA PRO A 57 2.11 -15.61 -7.40
C PRO A 57 0.94 -15.60 -8.38
N LYS A 58 -0.03 -16.48 -8.17
CA LYS A 58 -1.31 -16.35 -8.86
C LYS A 58 -1.96 -15.10 -8.27
N TYR A 59 -1.88 -13.96 -8.97
CA TYR A 59 -2.36 -12.65 -8.52
C TYR A 59 -3.90 -12.58 -8.41
N ARG A 60 -4.49 -13.43 -7.57
CA ARG A 60 -5.94 -13.54 -7.38
C ARG A 60 -6.54 -12.27 -6.77
N LEU A 61 -5.73 -11.48 -6.06
CA LEU A 61 -6.14 -10.21 -5.44
C LEU A 61 -5.77 -8.98 -6.27
N TYR A 62 -5.35 -9.15 -7.52
CA TYR A 62 -4.96 -8.03 -8.37
C TYR A 62 -6.10 -7.01 -8.56
N HIS A 63 -7.32 -7.50 -8.81
CA HIS A 63 -8.49 -6.63 -8.94
C HIS A 63 -8.81 -5.87 -7.65
N VAL A 64 -8.52 -6.45 -6.47
CA VAL A 64 -8.65 -5.77 -5.18
C VAL A 64 -7.64 -4.63 -5.06
N GLY A 65 -6.40 -4.84 -5.51
CA GLY A 65 -5.37 -3.80 -5.54
C GLY A 65 -5.76 -2.61 -6.42
N ILE A 66 -6.25 -2.86 -7.64
CA ILE A 66 -6.73 -1.81 -8.53
C ILE A 66 -8.00 -1.15 -7.97
N GLY A 67 -8.93 -1.94 -7.42
CA GLY A 67 -10.15 -1.40 -6.82
C GLY A 67 -9.83 -0.46 -5.65
N PHE A 68 -8.86 -0.84 -4.82
CA PHE A 68 -8.36 0.00 -3.73
C PHE A 68 -7.81 1.33 -4.25
N THR A 69 -6.99 1.34 -5.32
CA THR A 69 -6.44 2.60 -5.85
C THR A 69 -7.53 3.50 -6.44
N ILE A 70 -8.52 2.95 -7.15
CA ILE A 70 -9.66 3.71 -7.68
C ILE A 70 -10.46 4.35 -6.53
N VAL A 71 -10.82 3.57 -5.51
CA VAL A 71 -11.56 4.07 -4.34
C VAL A 71 -10.72 5.10 -3.56
N HIS A 72 -9.42 4.87 -3.43
CA HIS A 72 -8.51 5.79 -2.76
C HIS A 72 -8.49 7.16 -3.45
N VAL A 73 -8.40 7.19 -4.79
CA VAL A 73 -8.49 8.43 -5.57
C VAL A 73 -9.85 9.11 -5.40
N ALA A 74 -10.95 8.34 -5.36
CA ALA A 74 -12.28 8.89 -5.11
C ALA A 74 -12.34 9.61 -3.75
N VAL A 75 -11.82 8.97 -2.69
CA VAL A 75 -11.77 9.55 -1.34
C VAL A 75 -10.90 10.80 -1.30
N LEU A 76 -9.72 10.77 -1.93
CA LEU A 76 -8.86 11.95 -2.04
C LEU A 76 -9.56 13.12 -2.74
N LEU A 77 -10.28 12.85 -3.83
CA LEU A 77 -11.02 13.88 -4.55
C LEU A 77 -12.12 14.50 -3.68
N VAL A 78 -12.92 13.67 -2.99
CA VAL A 78 -13.98 14.14 -2.09
C VAL A 78 -13.40 14.95 -0.93
N ALA A 79 -12.28 14.51 -0.36
CA ALA A 79 -11.66 15.15 0.79
C ALA A 79 -10.98 16.49 0.47
N THR A 80 -10.54 16.69 -0.78
CA THR A 80 -9.73 17.85 -1.17
C THR A 80 -10.46 18.85 -2.08
N MET A 81 -11.57 18.45 -2.71
CA MET A 81 -12.29 19.36 -3.61
C MET A 81 -12.90 20.55 -2.84
N PRO A 82 -12.74 21.79 -3.33
CA PRO A 82 -13.37 22.94 -2.69
C PRO A 82 -14.88 22.92 -2.93
N LEU A 83 -15.70 23.16 -1.90
CA LEU A 83 -17.18 23.22 -1.98
C LEU A 83 -17.72 24.44 -2.75
N SER A 84 -16.84 25.19 -3.42
CA SER A 84 -17.23 26.27 -4.33
C SER A 84 -17.87 25.73 -5.61
N TRP A 85 -18.68 26.55 -6.29
CA TRP A 85 -19.29 26.17 -7.58
C TRP A 85 -18.26 25.69 -8.62
N ARG A 86 -17.10 26.36 -8.69
CA ARG A 86 -15.99 25.95 -9.57
C ARG A 86 -15.44 24.58 -9.20
N GLY A 87 -15.23 24.33 -7.90
CA GLY A 87 -14.78 23.03 -7.41
C GLY A 87 -15.77 21.91 -7.70
N LEU A 88 -17.06 22.16 -7.50
CA LEU A 88 -18.11 21.19 -7.75
C LEU A 88 -18.25 20.87 -9.26
N SER A 89 -18.13 21.89 -10.12
CA SER A 89 -18.19 21.73 -11.57
C SER A 89 -17.08 20.85 -12.16
N LEU A 90 -15.92 20.77 -11.49
CA LEU A 90 -14.81 19.88 -11.86
C LEU A 90 -14.84 18.56 -11.09
N GLY A 91 -15.21 18.60 -9.81
CA GLY A 91 -15.23 17.46 -8.91
C GLY A 91 -16.28 16.42 -9.31
N ILE A 92 -17.50 16.84 -9.65
CA ILE A 92 -18.57 15.91 -10.02
C ILE A 92 -18.20 15.09 -11.27
N PRO A 93 -17.80 15.70 -12.41
CA PRO A 93 -17.40 14.92 -13.59
C PRO A 93 -16.25 13.96 -13.30
N LEU A 94 -15.24 14.41 -12.55
CA LEU A 94 -14.09 13.57 -12.23
C LEU A 94 -14.50 12.40 -11.31
N LEU A 95 -15.37 12.64 -10.33
CA LEU A 95 -15.94 11.59 -9.48
C LEU A 95 -16.77 10.59 -10.28
N SER A 96 -17.52 11.06 -11.28
CA SER A 96 -18.26 10.18 -12.20
C SER A 96 -17.32 9.27 -13.00
N VAL A 97 -16.20 9.80 -13.52
CA VAL A 97 -15.20 8.98 -14.24
C VAL A 97 -14.56 7.94 -13.33
N VAL A 98 -14.21 8.31 -12.10
CA VAL A 98 -13.65 7.37 -11.11
C VAL A 98 -14.68 6.29 -10.74
N GLY A 99 -15.94 6.69 -10.53
CA GLY A 99 -17.05 5.77 -10.28
C GLY A 99 -17.30 4.80 -11.44
N LEU A 100 -17.31 5.29 -12.68
CA LEU A 100 -17.43 4.45 -13.88
C LEU A 100 -16.27 3.48 -14.01
N SER A 101 -15.05 3.90 -13.67
CA SER A 101 -13.87 3.04 -13.66
C SER A 101 -14.01 1.90 -12.65
N LEU A 102 -14.58 2.18 -11.46
CA LEU A 102 -14.86 1.15 -10.46
C LEU A 102 -15.91 0.15 -10.95
N VAL A 103 -17.01 0.64 -11.54
CA VAL A 103 -18.06 -0.23 -12.12
C VAL A 103 -17.48 -1.10 -13.23
N ALA A 104 -16.66 -0.54 -14.12
CA ALA A 104 -16.00 -1.27 -15.20
C ALA A 104 -15.08 -2.37 -14.66
N LEU A 105 -14.32 -2.10 -13.58
CA LEU A 105 -13.47 -3.10 -12.93
C LEU A 105 -14.29 -4.24 -12.30
N LEU A 106 -15.38 -3.92 -11.61
CA LEU A 106 -16.25 -4.93 -10.99
C LEU A 106 -16.94 -5.81 -12.02
N GLU A 107 -17.33 -5.24 -13.16
CA GLU A 107 -17.89 -6.00 -14.27
C GLU A 107 -16.83 -6.88 -14.94
N ALA A 108 -15.59 -6.39 -15.08
CA ALA A 108 -14.49 -7.18 -15.62
C ALA A 108 -14.14 -8.39 -14.73
N ASP A 109 -14.16 -8.22 -13.40
CA ASP A 109 -13.89 -9.31 -12.44
C ASP A 109 -14.98 -10.39 -12.46
N ARG A 110 -16.24 -10.02 -12.71
CA ARG A 110 -17.36 -10.97 -12.80
C ARG A 110 -17.31 -11.87 -14.04
N ARG A 111 -16.63 -11.45 -15.11
CA ARG A 111 -16.55 -12.24 -16.33
C ARG A 111 -15.50 -13.34 -16.17
N PRO A 112 -15.89 -14.63 -16.14
CA PRO A 112 -14.91 -15.69 -16.10
C PRO A 112 -14.08 -15.63 -17.39
N VAL A 113 -12.75 -15.56 -17.24
CA VAL A 113 -11.83 -15.68 -18.37
C VAL A 113 -12.04 -17.07 -18.97
N THR A 114 -12.67 -17.14 -20.13
CA THR A 114 -12.76 -18.36 -20.92
C THR A 114 -11.35 -18.74 -21.35
N ARG A 115 -10.73 -19.66 -20.61
CA ARG A 115 -9.48 -20.31 -21.03
C ARG A 115 -9.75 -21.04 -22.35
N ARG A 116 -9.24 -20.50 -23.45
CA ARG A 116 -8.95 -21.28 -24.66
C ARG A 116 -7.61 -21.97 -24.50
#